data_AF-A0A924FMC8-F1
#
_entry.id   AF-A0A924FMC8-F1
#
_cell.length_a   1.000
_cell.length_b   1.000
_cell.length_c   1.000
_cell.angle_alpha   90.00
_cell.angle_beta   90.00
_cell.angle_gamma   90.00
#
_symmetry.space_group_name_H-M   'P 1'
#
loop_
_entity.id
_entity.type
_entity.pdbx_description
1 polymer ?
#
loop_
_entity_poly.entity_id
_entity_poly.type
_entity_poly.pdbx_seq_one_letter_code
_entity_poly.pdbx_strand_id
1 'polypeptide(L)'
;MPLAHALRQFTSTSIGILQTRAELALVEAEEEALRYFTYLLLSLVAVLCLGMVLLLSVTLVVAIYWDTYRIASILALIGLFLLLAAGLGWRVVASYRRKPRLLDNTLTELRQDASILGNAVHHH
;
A
#
# COMPACT_ATOMS: atom_id res chain seq x y z
N MET A 1 42.31 -11.24 31.37
CA MET A 1 40.87 -11.32 31.06
C MET A 1 40.19 -9.94 30.84
N PRO A 2 40.72 -9.01 30.03
CA PRO A 2 40.08 -7.69 29.80
C PRO A 2 39.00 -7.68 28.69
N LEU A 3 39.05 -8.62 27.74
CA LEU A 3 38.16 -8.64 26.56
C LEU A 3 36.69 -8.95 26.89
N ALA A 4 36.46 -9.81 27.89
CA ALA A 4 35.10 -10.19 28.29
C ALA A 4 34.30 -9.02 28.89
N HIS A 5 34.97 -8.06 29.54
CA HIS A 5 34.32 -6.87 30.11
C HIS A 5 34.00 -5.83 29.04
N ALA A 6 34.89 -5.63 28.06
CA ALA A 6 34.61 -4.77 26.92
C ALA A 6 33.38 -5.26 26.14
N LEU A 7 33.32 -6.55 25.82
CA LEU A 7 32.17 -7.19 25.16
C LEU A 7 30.86 -6.96 25.93
N ARG A 8 30.87 -7.14 27.26
CA ARG A 8 29.68 -6.96 28.10
C ARG A 8 29.16 -5.52 28.10
N GLN A 9 30.08 -4.56 28.17
CA GLN A 9 29.77 -3.12 28.12
C GLN A 9 29.22 -2.72 26.73
N PHE A 10 29.80 -3.26 25.65
CA PHE A 10 29.29 -3.03 24.29
C PHE A 10 27.89 -3.62 24.09
N THR A 11 27.62 -4.83 24.59
CA THR A 11 26.27 -5.41 24.53
C THR A 11 25.25 -4.61 25.34
N SER A 12 25.58 -4.12 26.54
CA SER A 12 24.60 -3.34 27.33
C SER A 12 24.31 -1.99 26.69
N THR A 13 25.33 -1.33 26.12
CA THR A 13 25.18 -0.06 25.43
C THR A 13 24.40 -0.21 24.12
N SER A 14 24.63 -1.31 23.39
CA SER A 14 23.89 -1.62 22.15
C SER A 14 22.42 -1.92 22.41
N ILE A 15 22.11 -2.67 23.48
CA ILE A 15 20.73 -2.97 23.89
C ILE A 15 19.99 -1.68 24.29
N GLY A 16 20.64 -0.77 25.00
CA GLY A 16 20.03 0.52 25.37
C GLY A 16 19.73 1.42 24.16
N ILE A 17 20.60 1.43 23.15
CA ILE A 17 20.40 2.16 21.89
C ILE A 17 19.30 1.53 21.03
N LEU A 18 19.26 0.19 20.97
CA LEU A 18 18.19 -0.55 20.29
C LEU A 18 16.83 -0.30 20.93
N GLN A 19 16.76 -0.28 22.26
CA GLN A 19 15.51 -0.04 22.98
C GLN A 19 14.93 1.35 22.67
N THR A 20 15.75 2.40 22.72
CA THR A 20 15.30 3.77 22.40
C THR A 20 14.95 3.95 20.93
N ARG A 21 15.70 3.33 20.01
CA ARG A 21 15.35 3.35 18.58
C ARG A 21 14.11 2.53 18.26
N ALA A 22 13.87 1.42 18.96
CA ALA A 22 12.65 0.63 18.81
C ALA A 22 11.43 1.40 19.33
N GLU A 23 11.54 2.09 20.46
CA GLU A 23 10.48 2.96 20.98
C GLU A 23 10.17 4.11 19.99
N LEU A 24 11.20 4.78 19.44
CA LEU A 24 11.01 5.78 18.39
C LEU A 24 10.42 5.19 17.10
N ALA A 25 10.90 4.04 16.64
CA ALA A 25 10.40 3.37 15.44
C ALA A 25 8.95 2.90 15.61
N LEU A 26 8.55 2.46 16.80
CA LEU A 26 7.16 2.13 17.13
C LEU A 26 6.26 3.37 17.05
N VAL A 27 6.69 4.49 17.61
CA VAL A 27 5.94 5.75 17.58
C VAL A 27 5.84 6.30 16.14
N GLU A 28 6.95 6.30 15.39
CA GLU A 28 6.96 6.72 13.99
C GLU A 28 6.09 5.80 13.12
N ALA A 29 6.10 4.49 13.36
CA ALA A 29 5.23 3.54 12.66
C ALA A 29 3.75 3.76 12.97
N GLU A 30 3.39 4.09 14.23
CA GLU A 30 2.02 4.46 14.59
C GLU A 30 1.59 5.75 13.89
N GLU A 31 2.44 6.77 13.87
CA GLU A 31 2.14 8.06 13.25
C GLU A 31 1.98 7.95 11.72
N GLU A 32 2.86 7.19 11.06
CA GLU A 32 2.72 6.91 9.63
C GLU A 32 1.47 6.07 9.32
N ALA A 33 1.20 5.02 10.11
CA ALA A 33 0.01 4.19 9.93
C ALA A 33 -1.27 5.02 10.05
N LEU A 34 -1.40 5.88 11.06
CA LEU A 34 -2.52 6.80 11.24
C LEU A 34 -2.71 7.72 10.03
N ARG A 35 -1.61 8.24 9.47
CA ARG A 35 -1.65 9.10 8.29
C ARG A 35 -2.10 8.32 7.04
N TYR A 36 -1.57 7.11 6.82
CA TYR A 36 -2.02 6.22 5.75
C TYR A 36 -3.51 5.85 5.91
N PHE A 37 -3.96 5.52 7.12
CA PHE A 37 -5.37 5.23 7.41
C PHE A 37 -6.25 6.44 7.12
N THR A 38 -5.81 7.64 7.48
CA THR A 38 -6.55 8.88 7.21
C THR A 38 -6.70 9.10 5.69
N TYR A 39 -5.63 8.96 4.92
CA TYR A 39 -5.71 9.05 3.47
C TYR A 39 -6.55 7.94 2.85
N LEU A 40 -6.48 6.72 3.40
CA LEU A 40 -7.29 5.59 2.94
C LEU A 40 -8.78 5.86 3.16
N LEU A 41 -9.17 6.33 4.35
CA LEU A 41 -10.54 6.71 4.66
C LEU A 41 -11.03 7.87 3.78
N LEU A 42 -10.22 8.92 3.61
CA LEU A 42 -10.54 10.03 2.71
C LEU A 42 -10.73 9.55 1.26
N SER A 43 -9.83 8.68 0.78
CA SER A 43 -9.94 8.11 -0.57
C SER A 43 -11.19 7.24 -0.72
N LEU A 44 -11.56 6.47 0.30
CA LEU A 44 -12.77 5.67 0.31
C LEU A 44 -14.02 6.56 0.23
N VAL A 45 -14.09 7.60 1.06
CA VAL A 45 -15.19 8.58 1.04
C VAL A 45 -15.29 9.27 -0.33
N ALA A 46 -14.16 9.66 -0.91
CA ALA A 46 -14.12 10.27 -2.24
C ALA A 46 -14.63 9.31 -3.32
N VAL A 47 -14.21 8.04 -3.30
CA VAL A 47 -14.69 7.01 -4.24
C VAL A 47 -16.19 6.75 -4.07
N LEU A 48 -16.70 6.70 -2.84
CA LEU A 48 -18.13 6.55 -2.58
C LEU A 48 -18.94 7.74 -3.12
N CYS A 49 -18.46 8.96 -2.89
CA CYS A 49 -19.09 10.17 -3.41
C CYS A 49 -19.12 10.19 -4.94
N LEU A 50 -17.99 9.84 -5.60
CA LEU A 50 -17.94 9.70 -7.06
C LEU A 50 -18.89 8.61 -7.57
N GLY A 51 -18.99 7.49 -6.85
CA GLY A 51 -19.96 6.44 -7.14
C GLY A 51 -21.41 6.94 -7.11
N MET A 52 -21.77 7.75 -6.10
CA MET A 52 -23.10 8.37 -6.02
C MET A 52 -23.38 9.33 -7.16
N VAL A 53 -22.43 10.19 -7.51
CA VAL A 53 -22.57 11.11 -8.66
C VAL A 53 -22.77 10.32 -9.95
N LEU A 54 -22.01 9.24 -10.16
CA LEU A 54 -22.14 8.38 -11.32
C LEU A 54 -23.52 7.71 -11.38
N LEU A 55 -23.99 7.16 -10.27
CA LEU A 55 -25.29 6.47 -10.17
C LEU A 55 -26.45 7.44 -10.44
N LEU A 56 -26.41 8.64 -9.84
CA LEU A 56 -27.39 9.69 -10.10
C LEU A 56 -27.34 10.18 -11.55
N SER A 57 -26.15 10.34 -12.14
CA SER A 57 -25.98 10.74 -13.55
C SER A 57 -26.58 9.72 -14.50
N VAL A 58 -26.33 8.42 -14.28
CA VAL A 58 -26.93 7.33 -15.05
C VAL A 58 -28.46 7.39 -14.95
N THR A 59 -28.97 7.49 -13.72
CA THR A 59 -30.42 7.56 -13.48
C THR A 59 -31.04 8.77 -14.15
N LEU A 60 -30.36 9.92 -14.13
CA LEU A 60 -30.80 11.14 -14.80
C LEU A 60 -30.85 10.97 -16.33
N VAL A 61 -29.81 10.40 -16.95
CA VAL A 61 -29.79 10.12 -18.39
C VAL A 61 -30.92 9.17 -18.77
N VAL A 62 -31.10 8.10 -17.99
CA VAL A 62 -32.19 7.15 -18.21
C VAL A 62 -33.54 7.87 -18.10
N ALA A 63 -33.77 8.66 -17.05
CA ALA A 63 -35.03 9.36 -16.83
C ALA A 63 -35.35 10.37 -17.95
N ILE A 64 -34.37 11.15 -18.42
CA ILE A 64 -34.56 12.14 -19.49
C ILE A 64 -34.92 11.46 -20.81
N TYR A 65 -34.23 10.39 -21.17
CA TYR A 65 -34.38 9.74 -22.47
C TYR A 65 -35.29 8.51 -22.46
N TRP A 66 -35.96 8.24 -21.33
CA TRP A 66 -36.80 7.06 -21.17
C TRP A 66 -37.99 7.06 -22.12
N ASP A 67 -38.58 8.19 -22.51
CA ASP A 67 -39.81 8.10 -23.31
C ASP A 67 -39.53 7.89 -24.81
N THR A 68 -38.48 8.52 -25.34
CA THR A 68 -38.20 8.53 -26.79
C THR A 68 -37.12 7.54 -27.23
N TYR A 69 -36.13 7.24 -26.39
CA TYR A 69 -34.91 6.53 -26.82
C TYR A 69 -34.39 5.48 -25.83
N ARG A 70 -35.28 4.76 -25.12
CA ARG A 70 -34.94 3.76 -24.08
C ARG A 70 -33.71 2.91 -24.41
N ILE A 71 -33.73 2.28 -25.59
CA ILE A 71 -32.70 1.32 -26.01
C ILE A 71 -31.37 2.03 -26.31
N ALA A 72 -31.41 3.17 -27.00
CA ALA A 72 -30.20 3.91 -27.36
C ALA A 72 -29.46 4.46 -26.12
N SER A 73 -30.21 4.93 -25.12
CA SER A 73 -29.66 5.42 -23.85
C SER A 73 -28.96 4.30 -23.08
N ILE A 74 -29.57 3.12 -23.03
CA ILE A 74 -28.96 1.93 -22.41
C ILE A 74 -27.70 1.51 -23.15
N LEU A 75 -27.74 1.46 -24.49
CA LEU A 75 -26.58 1.08 -25.30
C LEU A 75 -25.41 2.06 -25.15
N ALA A 76 -25.71 3.37 -25.10
CA ALA A 76 -24.72 4.41 -24.88
C ALA A 76 -24.07 4.30 -23.49
N LEU A 77 -24.87 4.04 -22.45
CA LEU A 77 -24.35 3.79 -21.10
C LEU A 77 -23.47 2.54 -21.06
N ILE A 78 -23.91 1.43 -21.66
CA ILE A 78 -23.10 0.20 -21.76
C ILE A 78 -21.76 0.50 -22.45
N GLY A 79 -21.78 1.21 -23.57
CA GLY A 79 -20.56 1.60 -24.29
C GLY A 79 -19.63 2.46 -23.44
N LEU A 80 -20.18 3.46 -22.75
CA LEU A 80 -19.42 4.33 -21.85
C LEU A 80 -18.76 3.55 -20.72
N PHE A 81 -19.52 2.69 -20.02
CA PHE A 81 -19.00 1.88 -18.93
C PHE A 81 -17.96 0.86 -19.39
N LEU A 82 -18.13 0.26 -20.58
CA LEU A 82 -17.13 -0.63 -21.17
C LEU A 82 -15.82 0.09 -21.47
N LEU A 83 -15.88 1.28 -22.07
CA LEU A 83 -14.68 2.08 -22.36
C LEU A 83 -13.95 2.49 -21.08
N LEU A 84 -14.70 2.92 -20.05
CA LEU A 84 -14.12 3.23 -18.74
C LEU A 84 -13.47 1.99 -18.11
N ALA A 85 -14.15 0.85 -18.12
CA ALA A 85 -13.62 -0.40 -17.58
C ALA A 85 -12.36 -0.85 -18.32
N ALA A 86 -12.34 -0.77 -19.66
CA ALA A 86 -11.16 -1.09 -20.46
C ALA A 86 -9.99 -0.14 -20.19
N GLY A 87 -10.25 1.17 -20.09
CA GLY A 87 -9.23 2.17 -19.79
C GLY A 87 -8.63 2.01 -18.39
N LEU A 88 -9.46 1.81 -17.37
CA LEU A 88 -8.99 1.53 -16.01
C LEU A 88 -8.25 0.20 -15.94
N GLY A 89 -8.79 -0.86 -16.55
CA GLY A 89 -8.17 -2.19 -16.61
C GLY A 89 -6.78 -2.14 -17.25
N TRP A 90 -6.65 -1.43 -18.38
CA TRP A 90 -5.34 -1.20 -19.00
C TRP A 90 -4.38 -0.49 -18.05
N ARG A 91 -4.81 0.61 -17.41
CA ARG A 91 -3.94 1.37 -16.48
C ARG A 91 -3.50 0.52 -15.30
N VAL A 92 -4.40 -0.29 -14.73
CA VAL A 92 -4.08 -1.20 -13.62
C VAL A 92 -3.05 -2.24 -14.08
N VAL A 93 -3.30 -2.93 -15.20
CA VAL A 93 -2.38 -3.93 -15.75
C VAL A 93 -1.02 -3.30 -16.10
N ALA A 94 -1.01 -2.09 -16.68
CA ALA A 94 0.20 -1.37 -16.99
C ALA A 94 0.98 -0.94 -15.74
N SER A 95 0.29 -0.59 -14.66
CA SER A 95 0.88 -0.27 -13.37
C SER A 95 1.52 -1.50 -12.71
N TYR A 96 0.82 -2.65 -12.72
CA TYR A 96 1.36 -3.91 -12.22
C TYR A 96 2.58 -4.40 -13.02
N ARG A 97 2.59 -4.20 -14.34
CA ARG A 97 3.74 -4.54 -15.20
C ARG A 97 4.96 -3.64 -14.96
N ARG A 98 4.79 -2.47 -14.33
CA ARG A 98 5.87 -1.50 -14.06
C ARG A 98 6.38 -1.51 -12.62
N LYS A 99 5.76 -2.25 -11.69
CA LYS A 99 6.28 -2.35 -10.33
C LYS A 99 7.40 -3.41 -10.24
N PRO A 100 8.64 -3.04 -9.88
CA PRO A 100 9.61 -4.01 -9.40
C PRO A 100 9.09 -4.62 -8.10
N ARG A 101 9.40 -5.90 -7.86
CA ARG A 101 8.92 -6.70 -6.73
C ARG A 101 9.45 -6.08 -5.44
N LEU A 102 8.64 -5.23 -4.81
CA LEU A 102 8.97 -4.43 -3.61
C LEU A 102 9.46 -5.25 -2.41
N LEU A 103 9.33 -6.57 -2.46
CA LEU A 103 9.71 -7.49 -1.39
C LEU A 103 10.86 -8.41 -1.77
N ASP A 104 11.22 -8.57 -3.05
CA ASP A 104 12.35 -9.44 -3.42
C ASP A 104 13.66 -8.83 -2.94
N ASN A 105 13.87 -7.52 -3.13
CA ASN A 105 15.09 -6.85 -2.66
C ASN A 105 15.19 -6.88 -1.13
N THR A 106 14.12 -6.55 -0.42
CA THR A 106 14.08 -6.57 1.06
C THR A 106 14.23 -7.98 1.64
N LEU A 107 13.62 -9.01 1.03
CA LEU A 107 13.80 -10.39 1.46
C LEU A 107 15.22 -10.91 1.18
N THR A 108 15.87 -10.40 0.13
CA THR A 108 17.26 -10.74 -0.20
C THR A 108 18.23 -10.08 0.78
N GLU A 109 18.01 -8.81 1.13
CA GLU A 109 18.77 -8.12 2.20
C GLU A 109 18.58 -8.80 3.57
N LEU A 110 17.34 -9.13 3.97
CA LEU A 110 17.08 -9.83 5.23
C LEU A 110 17.72 -11.22 5.31
N ARG A 111 17.76 -11.96 4.19
CA ARG A 111 18.49 -13.25 4.13
C ARG A 111 19.99 -13.05 4.26
N GLN A 112 20.52 -12.00 3.67
CA GLN A 112 21.94 -11.67 3.76
C GLN A 112 22.32 -11.30 5.20
N ASP A 113 21.53 -10.47 5.87
CA ASP A 113 21.73 -10.11 7.27
C ASP A 113 21.63 -11.32 8.21
N ALA A 114 20.65 -12.21 7.98
CA ALA A 114 20.52 -13.46 8.74
C ALA A 114 21.73 -14.40 8.57
N SER A 115 22.30 -14.44 7.36
CA SER A 115 23.49 -15.27 7.09
C SER A 115 24.74 -14.75 7.80
N ILE A 116 24.90 -13.42 7.89
CA ILE A 116 26.05 -12.79 8.58
C ILE A 116 25.97 -13.06 10.09
N LEU A 117 24.76 -12.95 10.67
CA LEU A 117 24.54 -13.23 12.10
C LEU A 117 24.72 -14.73 12.43
N GLY A 118 24.23 -15.63 11.58
CA GLY A 118 24.42 -17.08 11.76
C GLY A 118 25.89 -17.50 11.68
N ASN A 119 26.66 -16.90 10.77
CA ASN A 119 28.08 -17.22 10.60
C ASN A 119 28.95 -16.66 11.75
N ALA A 120 28.54 -15.53 12.35
CA ALA A 120 29.20 -14.97 13.53
C ALA A 120 29.01 -15.82 14.80
N VAL A 121 27.88 -16.55 14.92
CA VAL A 121 27.59 -17.45 16.04
C VAL A 121 28.38 -18.77 15.96
N HIS A 122 28.72 -19.24 14.76
CA HIS A 122 29.43 -20.51 14.59
C HIS A 122 30.95 -20.43 14.80
N HIS A 123 31.52 -19.23 14.89
CA HIS A 123 32.96 -19.01 15.09
C HIS A 123 33.37 -18.79 16.57
N HIS A 124 32.45 -19.01 17.52
CA HIS A 124 32.70 -19.01 18.97
C HIS A 124 32.58 -20.42 19.56
#